data_AF-L9WVD6-F1
#
_entry.id   AF-L9WVD6-F1
#
_cell.length_a   1.000
_cell.length_b   1.000
_cell.length_c   1.000
_cell.angle_alpha   90.00
_cell.angle_beta   90.00
_cell.angle_gamma   90.00
#
_symmetry.space_group_name_H-M   'P 1'
#
loop_
_entity.id
_entity.type
_entity.pdbx_description
1 polymer ?
#
loop_
_entity_poly.entity_id
_entity_poly.type
_entity_poly.pdbx_seq_one_letter_code
_entity_poly.pdbx_strand_id
1 'polypeptide(L)'
;MGTRYEEGDVVATPDGRGVVAAVLTESLEFPQEGDELADVSASDDQPAYVVGLETVGSAVYRASALETSDLEDEDATEETDGESLTEVVDEDVDGLDGLPEGWDRDSVLEYWSSIGGSWESCVDDMTDEFGEDRAKEHCSAMKDEVIRSERWRNRF
;
A
#
# COMPACT_ATOMS: atom_id res chain seq x y z
N MET A 1 2.80 -23.91 7.44
CA MET A 1 2.68 -22.92 6.36
C MET A 1 2.46 -21.58 7.02
N GLY A 2 3.28 -20.58 6.71
CA GLY A 2 3.01 -19.20 7.15
C GLY A 2 1.90 -18.61 6.29
N THR A 3 1.10 -17.72 6.88
CA THR A 3 0.14 -16.90 6.14
C THR A 3 0.89 -16.07 5.10
N ARG A 4 0.35 -16.02 3.88
CA ARG A 4 0.86 -15.17 2.79
C ARG A 4 -0.27 -14.26 2.35
N TYR A 5 0.09 -13.02 2.07
CA TYR A 5 -0.82 -11.98 1.58
C TYR A 5 -0.40 -11.58 0.16
N GLU A 6 -1.33 -11.03 -0.60
CA GLU A 6 -1.15 -10.59 -1.97
C GLU A 6 -1.42 -9.09 -2.07
N GLU A 7 -0.94 -8.46 -3.14
CA GLU A 7 -1.29 -7.06 -3.43
C GLU A 7 -2.82 -6.91 -3.54
N GLY A 8 -3.36 -5.89 -2.88
CA GLY A 8 -4.80 -5.64 -2.80
C GLY A 8 -5.51 -6.31 -1.63
N ASP A 9 -4.85 -7.22 -0.90
CA ASP A 9 -5.45 -7.78 0.32
C ASP A 9 -5.66 -6.71 1.38
N VAL A 10 -6.84 -6.71 1.97
CA VAL A 10 -7.18 -5.88 3.11
C VAL A 10 -6.71 -6.60 4.37
N VAL A 11 -5.96 -5.90 5.20
CA VAL A 11 -5.34 -6.46 6.40
C VAL A 11 -5.48 -5.52 7.60
N ALA A 12 -5.67 -6.12 8.77
CA ALA A 12 -5.49 -5.45 10.04
C ALA A 12 -4.01 -5.46 10.43
N THR A 13 -3.51 -4.33 10.91
CA THR A 13 -2.13 -4.11 11.35
C THR A 13 -2.14 -3.50 12.77
N PRO A 14 -1.00 -3.47 13.49
CA PRO A 14 -0.95 -2.79 14.78
C PRO A 14 -1.18 -1.29 14.69
N ASP A 15 -0.94 -0.66 13.53
CA ASP A 15 -1.15 0.79 13.31
C ASP A 15 -2.55 1.10 12.74
N GLY A 16 -3.41 0.09 12.64
CA GLY A 16 -4.75 0.18 12.08
C GLY A 16 -4.93 -0.65 10.81
N ARG A 17 -6.07 -0.48 10.15
CA ARG A 17 -6.41 -1.20 8.93
C ARG A 17 -5.73 -0.60 7.70
N GLY A 18 -5.47 -1.43 6.70
CA GLY A 18 -4.90 -0.98 5.44
C GLY A 18 -4.97 -2.02 4.34
N VAL A 19 -4.42 -1.66 3.18
CA VAL A 19 -4.36 -2.51 1.99
C VAL A 19 -2.90 -2.80 1.64
N VAL A 20 -2.59 -4.06 1.34
CA VAL A 20 -1.26 -4.45 0.86
C VAL A 20 -1.01 -3.80 -0.50
N ALA A 21 -0.08 -2.85 -0.54
CA ALA A 21 0.26 -2.04 -1.71
C ALA A 21 1.44 -2.62 -2.51
N ALA A 22 2.27 -3.45 -1.87
CA ALA A 22 3.38 -4.16 -2.50
C ALA A 22 3.83 -5.35 -1.64
N VAL A 23 4.26 -6.43 -2.29
CA VAL A 23 4.91 -7.57 -1.64
C VAL A 23 6.39 -7.57 -2.00
N LEU A 24 7.23 -7.53 -0.97
CA LEU A 24 8.68 -7.53 -1.10
C LEU A 24 9.20 -8.96 -0.89
N THR A 25 9.82 -9.52 -1.92
CA THR A 25 10.49 -10.83 -1.86
C THR A 25 12.01 -10.72 -1.87
N GLU A 26 12.54 -9.49 -1.88
CA GLU A 26 13.97 -9.20 -1.82
C GLU A 26 14.21 -8.06 -0.83
N SER A 27 15.36 -8.07 -0.16
CA SER A 27 15.76 -7.00 0.75
C SER A 27 15.93 -5.68 0.01
N LEU A 28 15.29 -4.64 0.53
CA LEU A 28 15.34 -3.28 -0.02
C LEU A 28 15.24 -2.23 1.09
N GLU A 29 15.67 -1.03 0.78
CA GLU A 29 15.53 0.12 1.66
C GLU A 29 14.13 0.71 1.46
N PHE A 30 13.37 0.89 2.55
CA PHE A 30 12.08 1.56 2.52
C PHE A 30 12.25 3.00 3.02
N PRO A 31 11.65 4.01 2.35
CA PRO A 31 11.72 5.39 2.82
C PRO A 31 11.11 5.52 4.22
N GLN A 32 11.65 6.40 5.05
CA GLN A 32 11.11 6.77 6.36
C GLN A 32 10.76 8.27 6.37
N GLU A 33 10.14 8.74 7.46
CA GLU A 33 9.90 10.17 7.66
C GLU A 33 11.21 10.97 7.48
N GLY A 34 11.19 12.00 6.64
CA GLY A 34 12.37 12.78 6.28
C GLY A 34 13.24 12.15 5.19
N ASP A 35 14.56 12.23 5.30
CA ASP A 35 15.55 11.71 4.33
C ASP A 35 16.13 10.34 4.74
N GLU A 36 15.53 9.68 5.72
CA GLU A 36 16.02 8.40 6.26
C GLU A 36 15.49 7.20 5.46
N LEU A 37 16.27 6.11 5.48
CA LEU A 37 15.96 4.85 4.81
C LEU A 37 16.08 3.71 5.83
N ALA A 38 15.08 2.85 5.90
CA ALA A 38 15.09 1.65 6.74
C ALA A 38 15.41 0.41 5.90
N ASP A 39 16.40 -0.38 6.32
CA ASP A 39 16.75 -1.66 5.69
C ASP A 39 15.66 -2.71 5.99
N VAL A 40 14.86 -3.05 4.98
CA VAL A 40 13.86 -4.12 5.09
C VAL A 40 14.45 -5.41 4.56
N SER A 41 14.57 -6.40 5.45
CA SER A 41 15.01 -7.75 5.07
C SER A 41 13.84 -8.62 4.60
N ALA A 42 13.76 -8.91 3.31
CA ALA A 42 12.76 -9.77 2.71
C ALA A 42 13.36 -10.86 1.81
N SER A 43 12.64 -11.96 1.64
CA SER A 43 13.02 -13.13 0.83
C SER A 43 11.77 -13.90 0.41
N ASP A 44 11.81 -14.74 -0.62
CA ASP A 44 10.66 -15.59 -1.02
C ASP A 44 10.07 -16.45 0.12
N ASP A 45 10.94 -16.94 1.02
CA ASP A 45 10.55 -17.71 2.20
C ASP A 45 9.99 -16.85 3.33
N GLN A 46 10.34 -15.56 3.36
CA GLN A 46 9.96 -14.62 4.40
C GLN A 46 9.73 -13.21 3.81
N PRO A 47 8.63 -13.03 3.05
CA PRO A 47 8.33 -11.76 2.42
C PRO A 47 8.03 -10.67 3.46
N ALA A 48 8.11 -9.42 3.01
CA ALA A 48 7.65 -8.25 3.74
C ALA A 48 6.55 -7.56 2.93
N TYR A 49 5.61 -6.92 3.61
CA TYR A 49 4.38 -6.39 2.99
C TYR A 49 4.31 -4.90 3.25
N VAL A 50 4.25 -4.09 2.21
CA VAL A 50 3.98 -2.65 2.33
C VAL A 50 2.47 -2.47 2.43
N VAL A 51 2.00 -1.89 3.51
CA VAL A 51 0.56 -1.68 3.75
C VAL A 51 0.28 -0.18 3.79
N GLY A 52 -0.61 0.27 2.91
CA GLY A 52 -1.17 1.63 2.96
C GLY A 52 -2.30 1.68 3.98
N LEU A 53 -2.11 2.46 5.05
CA LEU A 53 -3.06 2.54 6.17
C LEU A 53 -4.24 3.45 5.78
N GLU A 54 -5.43 3.09 6.26
CA GLU A 54 -6.67 3.87 6.05
C GLU A 54 -6.60 5.23 6.75
N THR A 55 -6.10 5.25 7.99
CA THR A 55 -6.01 6.47 8.80
C THR A 55 -5.01 7.46 8.24
N VAL A 56 -3.74 7.06 8.09
CA VAL A 56 -2.68 7.89 7.49
C VAL A 56 -1.41 7.06 7.23
N GLY A 57 -0.75 7.30 6.10
CA GLY A 57 0.59 6.79 5.82
C GLY A 57 0.67 5.34 5.29
N SER A 58 1.89 4.83 5.20
CA SER A 58 2.17 3.42 4.93
C SER A 58 3.36 2.90 5.74
N ALA A 59 3.36 1.61 6.04
CA ALA A 59 4.47 0.95 6.73
C ALA A 59 4.66 -0.47 6.22
N VAL A 60 5.81 -1.05 6.56
CA VAL A 60 6.17 -2.40 6.16
C VAL A 60 5.94 -3.37 7.31
N TYR A 61 5.30 -4.49 7.04
CA TYR A 61 4.93 -5.49 8.03
C TYR A 61 5.40 -6.89 7.65
N ARG A 62 5.45 -7.76 8.66
CA ARG A 62 5.57 -9.21 8.47
C ARG A 62 4.18 -9.83 8.42
N ALA A 63 4.05 -10.97 7.75
CA ALA A 63 2.81 -11.75 7.78
C ALA A 63 2.32 -12.10 9.19
N SER A 64 3.23 -12.20 10.18
CA SER A 64 2.87 -12.45 11.58
C SER A 64 2.28 -11.26 12.30
N ALA A 65 2.46 -10.05 11.76
CA ALA A 65 1.90 -8.81 12.28
C ALA A 65 0.61 -8.40 11.53
N LEU A 66 0.20 -9.19 10.55
CA LEU A 66 -0.98 -8.93 9.72
C LEU A 66 -2.03 -9.99 9.97
N GLU A 67 -3.29 -9.57 9.93
CA GLU A 67 -4.44 -10.47 9.92
C GLU A 67 -5.36 -10.11 8.75
N THR A 68 -5.87 -11.11 8.02
CA THR A 68 -6.88 -10.87 6.96
C THR A 68 -8.08 -10.15 7.56
N SER A 69 -8.50 -9.08 6.91
CA SER A 69 -9.65 -8.27 7.31
C SER A 69 -10.46 -7.89 6.07
N ASP A 70 -11.65 -7.35 6.28
CA ASP A 70 -12.46 -6.71 5.23
C ASP A 70 -12.63 -5.21 5.51
N LEU A 71 -12.75 -4.39 4.46
CA LEU A 71 -13.02 -2.94 4.59
C LEU A 71 -14.45 -2.68 5.07
N GLU A 72 -15.40 -3.59 4.77
CA GLU A 72 -16.81 -3.46 5.16
C GLU A 72 -17.10 -3.89 6.61
N ASP A 73 -16.14 -4.50 7.31
CA ASP A 73 -16.32 -5.04 8.67
C ASP A 73 -16.05 -3.95 9.73
N GLU A 74 -17.10 -3.30 10.24
CA GLU A 74 -16.98 -2.25 11.28
C GLU A 74 -16.32 -2.74 12.60
N ASP A 75 -16.27 -4.06 12.84
CA ASP A 75 -15.70 -4.67 14.06
C ASP A 75 -14.18 -4.96 13.96
N ALA A 76 -13.58 -4.92 12.76
CA ALA A 76 -12.17 -5.30 12.54
C ALA A 76 -11.14 -4.21 12.90
N THR A 77 -11.42 -3.39 13.93
CA THR A 77 -10.46 -2.41 14.47
C THR A 77 -9.50 -3.03 15.48
N GLU A 78 -9.37 -4.36 15.50
CA GLU A 78 -8.46 -5.05 16.41
C GLU A 78 -7.03 -4.82 15.93
N GLU A 79 -6.34 -3.86 16.56
CA GLU A 79 -4.89 -3.69 16.46
C GLU A 79 -4.24 -5.05 16.71
N THR A 80 -3.48 -5.56 15.74
CA THR A 80 -2.85 -6.87 15.89
C THR A 80 -1.70 -6.80 16.90
N ASP A 81 -1.37 -7.92 17.57
CA ASP A 81 -0.23 -8.00 18.52
C ASP A 81 1.17 -7.92 17.84
N GLY A 82 1.24 -7.45 16.60
CA GLY A 82 2.46 -7.34 15.81
C GLY A 82 3.23 -6.03 16.03
N GLU A 83 4.38 -5.91 15.38
CA GLU A 83 5.12 -4.64 15.24
C GLU A 83 5.45 -4.44 13.76
N SER A 84 5.40 -3.19 13.30
CA SER A 84 5.89 -2.80 11.98
C SER A 84 7.41 -2.99 11.90
N LEU A 85 7.91 -3.30 10.70
CA LEU A 85 9.34 -3.32 10.40
C LEU A 85 9.91 -1.92 10.19
N THR A 86 9.03 -0.94 9.98
CA THR A 86 9.35 0.44 9.66
C THR A 86 8.39 1.39 10.37
N GLU A 87 8.80 2.63 10.56
CA GLU A 87 7.88 3.68 10.98
C GLU A 87 6.84 3.96 9.88
N VAL A 88 5.69 4.50 10.28
CA VAL A 88 4.64 4.93 9.37
C VAL A 88 5.14 6.13 8.58
N VAL A 89 5.18 5.98 7.26
CA VAL A 89 5.56 7.01 6.30
C VAL A 89 4.32 7.78 5.92
N ASP A 90 4.27 9.05 6.28
CA ASP A 90 3.27 9.99 5.80
C ASP A 90 3.98 11.19 5.18
N GLU A 91 4.53 11.02 3.98
CA GLU A 91 4.97 12.17 3.21
C GLU A 91 3.70 12.88 2.69
N ASP A 92 3.63 14.20 2.86
CA ASP A 92 2.53 15.03 2.35
C ASP A 92 2.61 15.05 0.81
N VAL A 93 2.13 13.98 0.19
CA VAL A 93 2.12 13.78 -1.25
C VAL A 93 0.78 14.22 -1.81
N ASP A 94 0.84 14.96 -2.91
CA ASP A 94 -0.33 15.46 -3.64
C ASP A 94 -0.94 14.37 -4.56
N GLY A 95 -1.01 13.11 -4.10
CA GLY A 95 -1.53 11.99 -4.89
C GLY A 95 -2.99 12.20 -5.30
N LEU A 96 -3.81 12.74 -4.40
CA LEU A 96 -5.20 13.08 -4.66
C LEU A 96 -5.37 14.24 -5.68
N ASP A 97 -4.41 15.17 -5.74
CA ASP A 97 -4.46 16.33 -6.67
C ASP A 97 -4.31 15.87 -8.14
N GLY A 98 -3.69 14.70 -8.36
CA GLY A 98 -3.60 14.03 -9.65
C GLY A 98 -4.86 13.26 -10.07
N LEU A 99 -5.84 13.12 -9.17
CA LEU A 99 -7.09 12.37 -9.39
C LEU A 99 -8.27 13.30 -9.70
N PRO A 100 -9.36 12.79 -10.30
CA PRO A 100 -10.57 13.57 -10.56
C PRO A 100 -11.20 14.08 -9.26
N GLU A 101 -11.93 15.20 -9.35
CA GLU A 101 -12.65 15.75 -8.18
C GLU A 101 -13.61 14.71 -7.58
N GLY A 102 -13.50 14.48 -6.27
CA GLY A 102 -14.35 13.54 -5.50
C GLY A 102 -13.68 12.21 -5.14
N TRP A 103 -12.39 12.05 -5.43
CA TRP A 103 -11.59 10.94 -4.88
C TRP A 103 -11.02 11.32 -3.51
N ASP A 104 -11.33 10.50 -2.51
CA ASP A 104 -10.75 10.55 -1.18
C ASP A 104 -9.90 9.28 -0.93
N ARG A 105 -9.10 9.28 0.14
CA ARG A 105 -8.21 8.15 0.46
C ARG A 105 -8.92 6.81 0.56
N ASP A 106 -10.07 6.77 1.24
CA ASP A 106 -10.91 5.57 1.31
C ASP A 106 -11.30 5.06 -0.08
N SER A 107 -11.71 5.95 -0.99
CA SER A 107 -12.07 5.59 -2.37
C SER A 107 -10.88 5.05 -3.14
N VAL A 108 -9.68 5.62 -2.91
CA VAL A 108 -8.44 5.11 -3.52
C VAL A 108 -8.13 3.72 -3.00
N LEU A 109 -8.16 3.49 -1.68
CA LEU A 109 -7.85 2.18 -1.08
C LEU A 109 -8.87 1.10 -1.48
N GLU A 110 -10.16 1.44 -1.49
CA GLU A 110 -11.23 0.54 -1.93
C GLU A 110 -11.04 0.16 -3.40
N TYR A 111 -10.84 1.14 -4.29
CA TYR A 111 -10.59 0.88 -5.70
C TYR A 111 -9.33 0.04 -5.88
N TRP A 112 -8.23 0.42 -5.22
CA TRP A 112 -6.94 -0.26 -5.27
C TRP A 112 -7.08 -1.72 -4.86
N SER A 113 -7.75 -2.02 -3.74
CA SER A 113 -8.05 -3.39 -3.33
C SER A 113 -8.89 -4.14 -4.38
N SER A 114 -9.94 -3.50 -4.92
CA SER A 114 -10.84 -4.11 -5.91
C SER A 114 -10.15 -4.53 -7.21
N ILE A 115 -9.05 -3.87 -7.59
CA ILE A 115 -8.28 -4.19 -8.81
C ILE A 115 -7.08 -5.12 -8.54
N GLY A 116 -6.93 -5.65 -7.32
CA GLY A 116 -5.78 -6.48 -6.94
C GLY A 116 -4.52 -5.69 -6.58
N GLY A 117 -4.70 -4.44 -6.15
CA GLY A 117 -3.74 -3.60 -5.43
C GLY A 117 -2.36 -3.42 -6.02
N SER A 118 -2.25 -3.52 -7.35
CA SER A 118 -0.99 -3.37 -8.07
C SER A 118 -1.10 -2.28 -9.13
N TRP A 119 0.01 -1.58 -9.35
CA TRP A 119 0.09 -0.53 -10.36
C TRP A 119 -0.18 -1.06 -11.77
N GLU A 120 0.31 -2.27 -12.08
CA GLU A 120 0.08 -2.91 -13.38
C GLU A 120 -1.40 -3.19 -13.63
N SER A 121 -2.12 -3.72 -12.62
CA SER A 121 -3.56 -3.99 -12.72
C SER A 121 -4.36 -2.70 -12.86
N CYS A 122 -3.95 -1.64 -12.16
CA CYS A 122 -4.54 -0.31 -12.30
C CYS A 122 -4.39 0.22 -13.72
N VAL A 123 -3.18 0.11 -14.28
CA VAL A 123 -2.90 0.60 -15.64
C VAL A 123 -3.67 -0.23 -16.66
N ASP A 124 -3.73 -1.55 -16.52
CA ASP A 124 -4.51 -2.42 -17.42
C ASP A 124 -5.98 -2.04 -17.45
N ASP A 125 -6.60 -1.86 -16.28
CA ASP A 125 -8.02 -1.47 -16.15
C ASP A 125 -8.30 -0.09 -16.75
N MET A 126 -7.47 0.91 -16.43
CA MET A 126 -7.68 2.29 -16.88
C MET A 126 -7.20 2.59 -18.30
N THR A 127 -6.45 1.68 -18.94
CA THR A 127 -5.91 1.90 -20.28
C THR A 127 -7.01 2.02 -21.34
N ASP A 128 -8.11 1.26 -21.22
CA ASP A 128 -9.21 1.30 -22.21
C ASP A 128 -9.94 2.66 -22.19
N GLU A 129 -10.11 3.24 -21.00
CA GLU A 129 -10.84 4.50 -20.81
C GLU A 129 -9.97 5.76 -21.04
N PHE A 130 -8.72 5.75 -20.55
CA PHE A 130 -7.87 6.95 -20.54
C PHE A 130 -6.72 6.91 -21.56
N GLY A 131 -6.39 5.73 -22.07
CA GLY A 131 -5.18 5.47 -22.85
C GLY A 131 -3.95 5.27 -21.95
N GLU A 132 -2.95 4.54 -22.46
CA GLU A 132 -1.81 4.04 -21.69
C GLU A 132 -1.05 5.13 -20.89
N ASP A 133 -0.71 6.26 -21.52
CA ASP A 133 0.06 7.32 -20.85
C ASP A 133 -0.70 7.96 -19.68
N ARG A 134 -2.00 8.26 -19.87
CA ARG A 134 -2.84 8.84 -18.82
C ARG A 134 -3.17 7.84 -17.72
N ALA A 135 -3.39 6.57 -18.07
CA ALA A 135 -3.60 5.51 -17.10
C ALA A 135 -2.38 5.39 -16.17
N LYS A 136 -1.17 5.43 -16.72
CA LYS A 136 0.07 5.43 -15.93
C LYS A 136 0.17 6.63 -15.00
N GLU A 137 -0.18 7.83 -15.46
CA GLU A 137 -0.19 9.03 -14.61
C GLU A 137 -1.19 8.89 -13.45
N HIS A 138 -2.43 8.49 -13.73
CA HIS A 138 -3.46 8.28 -12.72
C HIS A 138 -3.11 7.18 -11.72
N CYS A 139 -2.66 6.02 -12.19
CA CYS A 139 -2.27 4.91 -11.32
C CYS A 139 -1.04 5.23 -10.47
N SER A 140 -0.14 6.07 -10.98
CA SER A 140 0.97 6.57 -10.17
C SER A 140 0.47 7.48 -9.06
N ALA A 141 -0.45 8.42 -9.37
CA ALA A 141 -1.06 9.28 -8.37
C ALA A 141 -1.82 8.48 -7.28
N MET A 142 -2.56 7.44 -7.67
CA MET A 142 -3.20 6.51 -6.72
C MET A 142 -2.18 5.81 -5.85
N LYS A 143 -1.10 5.25 -6.43
CA LYS A 143 -0.09 4.53 -5.66
C LYS A 143 0.73 5.45 -4.76
N ASP A 144 0.99 6.69 -5.17
CA ASP A 144 1.58 7.71 -4.30
C ASP A 144 0.68 7.97 -3.11
N GLU A 145 -0.63 8.08 -3.33
CA GLU A 145 -1.58 8.23 -2.24
C GLU A 145 -1.58 6.99 -1.35
N VAL A 146 -1.73 5.77 -1.88
CA VAL A 146 -1.72 4.53 -1.07
C VAL A 146 -0.46 4.43 -0.20
N ILE A 147 0.72 4.67 -0.77
CA ILE A 147 2.01 4.57 -0.07
C ILE A 147 2.32 5.84 0.74
N ARG A 148 1.63 6.96 0.49
CA ARG A 148 1.96 8.31 1.01
C ARG A 148 3.43 8.67 0.80
N SER A 149 3.96 8.33 -0.38
CA SER A 149 5.32 8.63 -0.82
C SER A 149 5.42 8.51 -2.33
N GLU A 150 6.21 9.35 -3.00
CA GLU A 150 6.53 9.21 -4.43
C GLU A 150 7.82 8.40 -4.67
N ARG A 151 8.53 8.02 -3.60
CA ARG A 151 9.87 7.43 -3.69
C ARG A 151 9.86 6.02 -4.28
N TRP A 152 8.72 5.35 -4.30
CA TRP A 152 8.55 4.04 -4.96
C TRP A 152 8.69 4.13 -6.48
N ARG A 153 8.41 5.29 -7.12
CA ARG A 153 8.47 5.49 -8.58
C ARG A 153 9.85 5.24 -9.20
N ASN A 154 10.92 5.26 -8.39
CA ASN A 154 12.30 4.98 -8.82
C ASN A 154 12.87 3.68 -8.24
N ARG A 155 12.07 2.89 -7.52
CA ARG A 155 12.53 1.72 -6.78
C ARG A 155 11.89 0.38 -7.18
N PHE A 156 10.80 0.41 -7.95
CA PHE A 156 10.06 -0.77 -8.40
C PHE A 156 9.79 -0.73 -9.90
#